data_AF-A0A4V5UV86-F1
#
_entry.id   AF-A0A4V5UV86-F1
#
_cell.length_a   1.000
_cell.length_b   1.000
_cell.length_c   1.000
_cell.angle_alpha   90.00
_cell.angle_beta   90.00
_cell.angle_gamma   90.00
#
_symmetry.space_group_name_H-M   'P 1'
#
loop_
_entity.id
_entity.type
_entity.pdbx_description
1 polymer ?
#
loop_
_entity_poly.entity_id
_entity_poly.type
_entity_poly.pdbx_seq_one_letter_code
_entity_poly.pdbx_strand_id
1 'polypeptide(L)'
;MRPLYIFIVTLIIGFSSNAQTNSSDDLEPYDYDTTLIGGYKISFQADDSLQYLYLKKGNKIITELASTSRGMLYKNLGYVGADFNGYFVLVHSFGSGNPHYIELIQKKTGDNLLKDGVAWIGVDTIKQILLFSKNDVPNETDKMTLFDIRTMKQKDYPFPKEIFDEPEKLNRIELINVTDKTFTIKYTYKDWTITKKKTYSR
;
A
#
# COMPACT_ATOMS: atom_id res chain seq x y z
N MET A 1 -66.95 -32.88 26.27
CA MET A 1 -65.70 -33.49 25.77
C MET A 1 -64.92 -32.41 25.01
N ARG A 2 -63.76 -31.99 25.52
CA ARG A 2 -62.85 -31.05 24.84
C ARG A 2 -61.55 -31.79 24.54
N PRO A 3 -60.92 -31.65 23.35
CA PRO A 3 -59.65 -32.27 23.08
C PRO A 3 -58.51 -31.44 23.68
N LEU A 4 -57.57 -32.14 24.32
CA LEU A 4 -56.33 -31.60 24.85
C LEU A 4 -55.28 -31.64 23.73
N TYR A 5 -54.79 -30.50 23.27
CA TYR A 5 -53.66 -30.44 22.35
C TYR A 5 -52.36 -30.34 23.15
N ILE A 6 -51.50 -31.34 23.00
CA ILE A 6 -50.13 -31.35 23.56
C ILE A 6 -49.22 -30.76 22.49
N PHE A 7 -48.65 -29.58 22.76
CA PHE A 7 -47.55 -29.02 21.98
C PHE A 7 -46.24 -29.63 22.47
N ILE A 8 -45.56 -30.40 21.64
CA ILE A 8 -44.19 -30.84 21.88
C ILE A 8 -43.26 -29.76 21.31
N VAL A 9 -42.60 -29.03 22.20
CA VAL A 9 -41.53 -28.08 21.86
C VAL A 9 -40.22 -28.85 21.83
N THR A 10 -39.68 -29.08 20.65
CA THR A 10 -38.37 -29.71 20.46
C THR A 10 -37.29 -28.63 20.61
N LEU A 11 -36.60 -28.61 21.74
CA LEU A 11 -35.46 -27.74 22.01
C LEU A 11 -34.22 -28.29 21.28
N ILE A 12 -33.83 -27.70 20.15
CA ILE A 12 -32.58 -28.05 19.46
C ILE A 12 -31.45 -27.27 20.14
N ILE A 13 -30.76 -27.92 21.08
CA ILE A 13 -29.49 -27.43 21.62
C ILE A 13 -28.41 -27.77 20.59
N GLY A 14 -28.13 -26.82 19.70
CA GLY A 14 -26.96 -26.90 18.82
C GLY A 14 -25.70 -26.70 19.64
N PHE A 15 -24.94 -27.77 19.88
CA PHE A 15 -23.57 -27.65 20.33
C PHE A 15 -22.74 -27.12 19.16
N SER A 16 -22.38 -25.83 19.21
CA SER A 16 -21.36 -25.26 18.35
C SER A 16 -20.01 -25.84 18.76
N SER A 17 -19.61 -26.94 18.13
CA SER A 17 -18.26 -27.47 18.23
C SER A 17 -17.29 -26.45 17.63
N ASN A 18 -16.32 -26.05 18.45
CA ASN A 18 -15.23 -25.12 18.17
C ASN A 18 -14.63 -25.29 16.76
N ALA A 19 -14.90 -24.33 15.88
CA ALA A 19 -14.14 -24.12 14.65
C ALA A 19 -13.04 -23.08 14.91
N GLN A 20 -12.16 -23.36 15.87
CA GLN A 20 -10.81 -22.82 15.90
C GLN A 20 -9.89 -24.00 16.09
N THR A 21 -9.58 -24.65 14.96
CA THR A 21 -8.36 -25.41 14.85
C THR A 21 -7.23 -24.47 15.27
N ASN A 22 -6.51 -24.84 16.33
CA ASN A 22 -5.20 -24.26 16.64
C ASN A 22 -4.38 -24.32 15.36
N SER A 23 -4.36 -23.23 14.58
CA SER A 23 -3.29 -23.04 13.62
C SER A 23 -2.06 -22.93 14.50
N SER A 24 -1.15 -23.89 14.37
CA SER A 24 0.25 -23.56 14.55
C SER A 24 0.46 -22.30 13.73
N ASP A 25 0.61 -21.16 14.39
CA ASP A 25 0.93 -19.91 13.72
C ASP A 25 2.21 -20.22 12.94
N ASP A 26 2.07 -20.52 11.65
CA ASP A 26 3.15 -20.44 10.68
C ASP A 26 3.44 -18.94 10.56
N LEU A 27 4.11 -18.43 11.61
CA LEU A 27 4.73 -17.12 11.63
C LEU A 27 5.85 -17.22 10.60
N GLU A 28 5.52 -17.04 9.33
CA GLU A 28 6.52 -16.55 8.40
C GLU A 28 7.19 -15.35 9.09
N PRO A 29 8.52 -15.25 9.13
CA PRO A 29 9.13 -14.06 9.66
C PRO A 29 8.66 -12.86 8.84
N TYR A 30 8.39 -11.72 9.48
CA TYR A 30 8.23 -10.48 8.73
C TYR A 30 9.57 -10.17 8.06
N ASP A 31 9.65 -10.44 6.75
CA ASP A 31 10.91 -10.41 6.00
C ASP A 31 11.53 -9.00 5.86
N TYR A 32 10.87 -7.95 6.34
CA TYR A 32 11.24 -6.56 6.07
C TYR A 32 11.77 -5.79 7.28
N ASP A 33 12.51 -6.43 8.18
CA ASP A 33 13.34 -5.71 9.15
C ASP A 33 14.42 -4.92 8.36
N THR A 34 14.08 -3.68 8.00
CA THR A 34 14.75 -2.93 6.94
C THR A 34 15.55 -1.79 7.53
N THR A 35 16.84 -1.74 7.24
CA THR A 35 17.67 -0.56 7.55
C THR A 35 17.56 0.46 6.43
N LEU A 36 17.10 1.66 6.77
CA LEU A 36 16.93 2.77 5.84
C LEU A 36 18.16 3.68 5.83
N ILE A 37 18.33 4.43 4.76
CA ILE A 37 19.31 5.50 4.58
C ILE A 37 19.29 6.41 5.80
N GLY A 38 20.50 6.77 6.23
CA GLY A 38 20.69 7.58 7.43
C GLY A 38 20.52 6.79 8.72
N GLY A 39 20.51 5.45 8.69
CA GLY A 39 20.53 4.57 9.85
C GLY A 39 19.23 4.54 10.65
N TYR A 40 18.10 4.76 9.98
CA TYR A 40 16.77 4.49 10.53
C TYR A 40 16.43 3.01 10.32
N LYS A 41 15.47 2.48 11.07
CA LYS A 41 15.03 1.09 10.94
C LYS A 41 13.52 0.99 10.97
N ILE A 42 12.98 0.13 10.13
CA ILE A 42 11.65 -0.44 10.29
C ILE A 42 11.81 -1.66 11.19
N SER A 43 10.99 -1.74 12.25
CA SER A 43 11.09 -2.77 13.27
C SER A 43 9.73 -3.39 13.51
N PHE A 44 9.68 -4.71 13.36
CA PHE A 44 8.52 -5.51 13.71
C PHE A 44 8.49 -5.83 15.21
N GLN A 45 7.32 -5.72 15.83
CA GLN A 45 7.06 -6.18 17.20
C GLN A 45 5.65 -6.78 17.28
N ALA A 46 5.41 -7.68 18.22
CA ALA A 46 4.09 -8.25 18.47
C ALA A 46 3.87 -8.48 19.97
N ASP A 47 2.61 -8.41 20.39
CA ASP A 47 2.16 -8.81 21.73
C ASP A 47 1.18 -10.00 21.63
N ASP A 48 0.34 -10.23 22.64
CA ASP A 48 -0.61 -11.35 22.64
C ASP A 48 -1.78 -11.16 21.64
N SER A 49 -2.02 -9.94 21.19
CA SER A 49 -3.21 -9.54 20.44
C SER A 49 -2.89 -8.88 19.10
N LEU A 50 -1.83 -8.10 19.03
CA LEU A 50 -1.50 -7.23 17.91
C LEU A 50 -0.07 -7.44 17.43
N GLN A 51 0.14 -7.02 16.19
CA GLN A 51 1.40 -6.96 15.48
C GLN A 51 1.59 -5.52 15.02
N TYR A 52 2.82 -5.01 15.08
CA TYR A 52 3.13 -3.60 14.91
C TYR A 52 4.34 -3.40 14.02
N LEU A 53 4.31 -2.32 13.25
CA LEU A 53 5.43 -1.81 12.48
C LEU A 53 5.88 -0.47 13.07
N TYR A 54 7.13 -0.36 13.50
CA TYR A 54 7.68 0.86 14.09
C TYR A 54 8.79 1.47 13.24
N LEU A 55 8.81 2.80 13.16
CA LEU A 55 9.97 3.56 12.70
C LEU A 55 10.89 3.87 13.88
N LYS A 56 12.17 3.51 13.77
CA LYS A 56 13.16 3.70 14.83
C LYS A 56 14.43 4.41 14.34
N LYS A 57 15.13 5.06 15.27
CA LYS A 57 16.49 5.58 15.07
C LYS A 57 17.35 5.21 16.29
N GLY A 58 18.25 4.23 16.11
CA GLY A 58 18.92 3.59 17.25
C GLY A 58 17.90 2.89 18.14
N ASN A 59 17.93 3.17 19.45
CA ASN A 59 16.99 2.60 20.42
C ASN A 59 15.68 3.41 20.55
N LYS A 60 15.58 4.58 19.92
CA LYS A 60 14.40 5.45 20.01
C LYS A 60 13.34 5.01 19.00
N ILE A 61 12.12 4.75 19.47
CA ILE A 61 10.92 4.68 18.62
C ILE A 61 10.52 6.11 18.26
N ILE A 62 10.30 6.34 16.96
CA ILE A 62 9.85 7.62 16.42
C ILE A 62 8.33 7.62 16.32
N THR A 63 7.77 6.60 15.65
CA THR A 63 6.33 6.41 15.54
C THR A 63 5.99 4.93 15.31
N GLU A 64 4.77 4.55 15.67
CA GLU A 64 4.09 3.41 15.06
C GLU A 64 3.67 3.80 13.63
N LEU A 65 3.88 2.90 12.68
CA LEU A 65 3.51 3.08 11.27
C LEU A 65 2.21 2.35 10.94
N ALA A 66 2.04 1.14 11.46
CA ALA A 66 0.86 0.32 11.23
C ALA A 66 0.74 -0.73 12.33
N SER A 67 -0.49 -1.20 12.56
CA SER A 67 -0.77 -2.36 13.40
C SER A 67 -1.92 -3.20 12.84
N THR A 68 -1.90 -4.49 13.14
CA THR A 68 -2.94 -5.46 12.76
C THR A 68 -3.07 -6.55 13.81
N SER A 69 -4.23 -7.20 13.89
CA SER A 69 -4.44 -8.35 14.78
C SER A 69 -3.49 -9.51 14.49
N ARG A 70 -3.10 -10.25 15.52
CA ARG A 70 -2.42 -11.55 15.36
C ARG A 70 -3.30 -12.52 14.57
N GLY A 71 -2.65 -13.33 13.72
CA GLY A 71 -3.31 -14.21 12.75
C GLY A 71 -3.59 -13.55 11.39
N MET A 72 -3.47 -12.22 11.28
CA MET A 72 -3.50 -11.54 9.98
C MET A 72 -2.12 -11.60 9.31
N LEU A 73 -2.11 -11.68 7.98
CA LEU A 73 -0.89 -11.71 7.18
C LEU A 73 -0.08 -10.41 7.34
N TYR A 74 1.24 -10.52 7.52
CA TYR A 74 2.08 -9.33 7.73
C TYR A 74 2.09 -8.34 6.58
N LYS A 75 1.76 -8.78 5.36
CA LYS A 75 1.60 -7.88 4.21
C LYS A 75 0.61 -6.73 4.48
N ASN A 76 -0.31 -6.92 5.44
CA ASN A 76 -1.27 -5.91 5.86
C ASN A 76 -0.64 -4.77 6.68
N LEU A 77 0.57 -4.94 7.23
CA LEU A 77 1.34 -3.88 7.89
C LEU A 77 2.04 -2.95 6.88
N GLY A 78 2.10 -3.36 5.61
CA GLY A 78 2.84 -2.67 4.57
C GLY A 78 4.33 -3.00 4.55
N TYR A 79 5.04 -2.42 3.57
CA TYR A 79 6.47 -2.60 3.36
C TYR A 79 7.11 -1.34 2.75
N VAL A 80 8.42 -1.22 2.81
CA VAL A 80 9.13 -0.07 2.25
C VAL A 80 9.24 -0.23 0.74
N GLY A 81 8.55 0.63 -0.02
CA GLY A 81 8.60 0.63 -1.49
C GLY A 81 9.72 1.47 -2.07
N ALA A 82 10.12 2.54 -1.37
CA ALA A 82 11.23 3.39 -1.75
C ALA A 82 11.85 4.06 -0.53
N ASP A 83 13.14 4.33 -0.60
CA ASP A 83 13.88 4.96 0.48
C ASP A 83 14.70 6.16 -0.03
N PHE A 84 14.58 7.30 0.64
CA PHE A 84 15.25 8.56 0.32
C PHE A 84 15.98 9.10 1.55
N ASN A 85 16.79 10.15 1.40
CA ASN A 85 17.60 10.66 2.52
C ASN A 85 16.77 11.05 3.76
N GLY A 86 15.65 11.76 3.57
CA GLY A 86 14.80 12.24 4.67
C GLY A 86 13.42 11.58 4.77
N TYR A 87 13.07 10.74 3.79
CA TYR A 87 11.72 10.20 3.61
C TYR A 87 11.80 8.74 3.15
N PHE A 88 10.73 7.99 3.33
CA PHE A 88 10.55 6.70 2.67
C PHE A 88 9.08 6.54 2.28
N VAL A 89 8.81 5.66 1.32
CA VAL A 89 7.44 5.29 0.95
C VAL A 89 7.08 4.00 1.66
N LEU A 90 6.02 4.06 2.47
CA LEU A 90 5.36 2.87 3.01
C LEU A 90 4.26 2.48 2.02
N VAL A 91 4.27 1.22 1.60
CA VAL A 91 3.37 0.66 0.60
C VAL A 91 2.45 -0.35 1.25
N HIS A 92 1.15 -0.21 1.01
CA HIS A 92 0.11 -1.13 1.46
C HIS A 92 -0.46 -1.88 0.25
N SER A 93 -0.31 -3.20 0.26
CA SER A 93 -0.77 -4.07 -0.82
C SER A 93 -1.79 -5.07 -0.32
N PHE A 94 -3.01 -4.97 -0.84
CA PHE A 94 -4.09 -5.91 -0.53
C PHE A 94 -4.17 -7.11 -1.49
N GLY A 95 -3.31 -7.14 -2.52
CA GLY A 95 -3.30 -8.17 -3.56
C GLY A 95 -4.40 -8.02 -4.62
N SER A 96 -4.59 -9.05 -5.43
CA SER A 96 -5.67 -9.18 -6.43
C SER A 96 -5.73 -8.08 -7.49
N GLY A 97 -4.58 -7.56 -7.93
CA GLY A 97 -4.53 -6.53 -8.98
C GLY A 97 -4.97 -5.13 -8.51
N ASN A 98 -5.20 -4.93 -7.21
CA ASN A 98 -5.50 -3.60 -6.68
C ASN A 98 -4.24 -2.72 -6.72
N PRO A 99 -4.39 -1.41 -7.01
CA PRO A 99 -3.31 -0.46 -6.86
C PRO A 99 -2.76 -0.47 -5.43
N HIS A 100 -1.45 -0.28 -5.32
CA HIS A 100 -0.82 -0.16 -4.02
C HIS A 100 -1.06 1.24 -3.44
N TYR A 101 -1.66 1.30 -2.25
CA TYR A 101 -1.76 2.56 -1.52
C TYR A 101 -0.42 2.91 -0.90
N ILE A 102 -0.14 4.19 -0.81
CA ILE A 102 1.16 4.66 -0.32
C ILE A 102 1.07 5.83 0.63
N GLU A 103 2.05 5.87 1.51
CA GLU A 103 2.33 6.98 2.40
C GLU A 103 3.76 7.47 2.15
N LEU A 104 3.98 8.78 2.24
CA LEU A 104 5.33 9.35 2.19
C LEU A 104 5.72 9.80 3.59
N ILE A 105 6.43 8.94 4.30
CA ILE A 105 6.75 9.14 5.71
C ILE A 105 8.03 9.96 5.85
N GLN A 106 7.97 11.07 6.59
CA GLN A 106 9.14 11.83 7.00
C GLN A 106 9.88 11.09 8.12
N LYS A 107 11.11 10.64 7.86
CA LYS A 107 11.87 9.78 8.80
C LYS A 107 12.07 10.39 10.18
N LYS A 108 12.23 11.71 10.26
CA LYS A 108 12.55 12.41 11.50
C LYS A 108 11.37 12.46 12.47
N THR A 109 10.15 12.60 11.95
CA THR A 109 8.94 12.84 12.73
C THR A 109 7.98 11.65 12.71
N GLY A 110 7.99 10.87 11.63
CA GLY A 110 6.98 9.83 11.38
C GLY A 110 5.77 10.34 10.59
N ASP A 111 5.71 11.62 10.24
CA ASP A 111 4.53 12.20 9.60
C ASP A 111 4.37 11.72 8.16
N ASN A 112 3.15 11.33 7.79
CA ASN A 112 2.76 11.10 6.40
C ASN A 112 2.47 12.44 5.71
N LEU A 113 3.13 12.68 4.57
CA LEU A 113 2.94 13.89 3.76
C LEU A 113 1.90 13.76 2.66
N LEU A 114 1.40 12.55 2.42
CA LEU A 114 0.35 12.28 1.45
C LEU A 114 -0.99 12.17 2.17
N LYS A 115 -2.07 12.42 1.41
CA LYS A 115 -3.43 12.13 1.90
C LYS A 115 -3.71 10.64 1.77
N ASP A 116 -4.66 10.16 2.54
CA ASP A 116 -5.17 8.79 2.42
C ASP A 116 -5.71 8.53 1.01
N GLY A 117 -5.58 7.28 0.55
CA GLY A 117 -6.07 6.85 -0.77
C GLY A 117 -5.14 7.17 -1.95
N VAL A 118 -3.96 7.76 -1.71
CA VAL A 118 -2.95 7.95 -2.75
C VAL A 118 -2.38 6.61 -3.20
N ALA A 119 -2.33 6.39 -4.51
CA ALA A 119 -1.92 5.14 -5.13
C ALA A 119 -0.59 5.28 -5.90
N TRP A 120 0.26 4.26 -5.76
CA TRP A 120 1.57 4.18 -6.40
C TRP A 120 1.49 4.11 -7.92
N ILE A 121 2.45 4.75 -8.60
CA ILE A 121 2.72 4.52 -10.03
C ILE A 121 4.20 4.17 -10.24
N GLY A 122 5.13 4.96 -9.69
CA GLY A 122 6.55 4.66 -9.84
C GLY A 122 7.47 5.64 -9.13
N VAL A 123 8.75 5.31 -9.08
CA VAL A 123 9.77 6.07 -8.34
C VAL A 123 11.09 6.13 -9.10
N ASP A 124 11.84 7.20 -8.88
CA ASP A 124 13.28 7.27 -9.14
C ASP A 124 13.97 7.70 -7.84
N THR A 125 14.64 6.75 -7.18
CA THR A 125 15.30 6.98 -5.88
C THR A 125 16.55 7.84 -5.99
N ILE A 126 17.23 7.82 -7.14
CA ILE A 126 18.45 8.61 -7.40
C ILE A 126 18.11 10.10 -7.53
N LYS A 127 17.10 10.42 -8.35
CA LYS A 127 16.58 11.78 -8.53
C LYS A 127 15.60 12.21 -7.44
N GLN A 128 15.21 11.28 -6.56
CA GLN A 128 14.23 11.45 -5.48
C GLN A 128 12.88 11.95 -5.99
N ILE A 129 12.33 11.20 -6.93
CA ILE A 129 11.06 11.50 -7.59
C ILE A 129 10.07 10.40 -7.31
N LEU A 130 8.86 10.79 -6.93
CA LEU A 130 7.72 9.90 -6.77
C LEU A 130 6.64 10.30 -7.79
N LEU A 131 6.14 9.33 -8.54
CA LEU A 131 4.97 9.46 -9.41
C LEU A 131 3.83 8.65 -8.77
N PHE A 132 2.69 9.30 -8.56
CA PHE A 132 1.53 8.68 -7.93
C PHE A 132 0.22 9.21 -8.50
N SER A 133 -0.89 8.54 -8.18
CA SER A 133 -2.26 9.00 -8.42
C SER A 133 -2.91 9.40 -7.10
N LYS A 134 -3.66 10.50 -7.08
CA LYS A 134 -4.43 10.90 -5.88
C LYS A 134 -5.64 10.01 -5.61
N ASN A 135 -6.08 9.26 -6.62
CA ASN A 135 -7.16 8.29 -6.54
C ASN A 135 -6.63 6.91 -6.97
N ASP A 136 -7.00 5.86 -6.26
CA ASP A 136 -6.70 4.47 -6.59
C ASP A 136 -7.43 4.00 -7.86
N VAL A 137 -8.66 4.45 -8.08
CA VAL A 137 -9.43 4.19 -9.29
C VAL A 137 -9.60 5.49 -10.08
N PRO A 138 -8.58 5.94 -10.82
CA PRO A 138 -8.66 7.21 -11.54
C PRO A 138 -9.67 7.14 -12.71
N ASN A 139 -10.29 8.28 -12.97
CA ASN A 139 -11.08 8.57 -14.18
C ASN A 139 -10.29 9.47 -15.16
N GLU A 140 -10.83 9.70 -16.37
CA GLU A 140 -10.15 10.45 -17.44
C GLU A 140 -9.75 11.90 -17.07
N THR A 141 -10.42 12.50 -16.09
CA THR A 141 -10.14 13.86 -15.63
C THR A 141 -9.08 13.93 -14.53
N ASP A 142 -8.80 12.78 -13.91
CA ASP A 142 -7.76 12.67 -12.90
C ASP A 142 -6.36 12.81 -13.53
N LYS A 143 -5.38 13.00 -12.66
CA LYS A 143 -3.99 13.27 -13.07
C LYS A 143 -3.04 12.42 -12.26
N MET A 144 -1.91 12.10 -12.88
CA MET A 144 -0.72 11.67 -12.17
C MET A 144 -0.07 12.89 -11.53
N THR A 145 0.46 12.75 -10.32
CA THR A 145 1.23 13.78 -9.64
C THR A 145 2.69 13.36 -9.58
N LEU A 146 3.58 14.18 -10.14
CA LEU A 146 5.03 14.05 -9.99
C LEU A 146 5.48 14.88 -8.79
N PHE A 147 6.11 14.24 -7.81
CA PHE A 147 6.58 14.87 -6.58
C PHE A 147 8.10 14.80 -6.50
N ASP A 148 8.75 15.96 -6.53
CA ASP A 148 10.18 16.11 -6.26
C ASP A 148 10.40 16.24 -4.75
N ILE A 149 10.94 15.18 -4.15
CA ILE A 149 11.10 15.04 -2.70
C ILE A 149 12.23 15.93 -2.17
N ARG A 150 13.21 16.30 -3.01
CA ARG A 150 14.29 17.21 -2.60
C ARG A 150 13.78 18.62 -2.40
N THR A 151 12.89 19.06 -3.29
CA THR A 151 12.37 20.44 -3.31
C THR A 151 10.98 20.57 -2.69
N MET A 152 10.34 19.45 -2.35
CA MET A 152 8.97 19.37 -1.87
C MET A 152 7.93 19.98 -2.83
N LYS A 153 8.21 19.97 -4.14
CA LYS A 153 7.32 20.51 -5.18
C LYS A 153 6.56 19.40 -5.90
N GLN A 154 5.29 19.67 -6.20
CA GLN A 154 4.42 18.76 -6.95
C GLN A 154 3.94 19.40 -8.25
N LYS A 155 3.74 18.58 -9.27
CA LYS A 155 3.12 18.98 -10.53
C LYS A 155 2.27 17.86 -11.10
N ASP A 156 1.08 18.22 -11.58
CA ASP A 156 0.10 17.26 -12.08
C ASP A 156 0.19 17.13 -13.62
N TYR A 157 0.02 15.89 -14.11
CA TYR A 157 0.11 15.51 -15.51
C TYR A 157 -1.08 14.65 -15.92
N PRO A 158 -1.65 14.87 -17.11
CA PRO A 158 -2.76 14.04 -17.57
C PRO A 158 -2.28 12.61 -17.81
N PHE A 159 -3.12 11.63 -17.45
CA PHE A 159 -2.92 10.25 -17.87
C PHE A 159 -2.95 10.11 -19.41
N PRO A 160 -2.31 9.08 -19.99
CA PRO A 160 -2.63 8.66 -21.36
C PRO A 160 -4.11 8.27 -21.43
N LYS A 161 -4.83 8.70 -22.47
CA LYS A 161 -6.28 8.46 -22.56
C LYS A 161 -6.60 6.98 -22.79
N GLU A 162 -5.71 6.30 -23.50
CA GLU A 162 -5.89 4.91 -23.91
C GLU A 162 -5.92 3.90 -22.75
N ILE A 163 -5.52 4.29 -21.54
CA ILE A 163 -5.57 3.39 -20.37
C ILE A 163 -6.98 3.29 -19.78
N PHE A 164 -7.88 4.23 -20.08
CA PHE A 164 -9.18 4.31 -19.41
C PHE A 164 -10.20 3.31 -19.97
N ASP A 165 -9.93 2.74 -21.14
CA ASP A 165 -10.73 1.69 -21.76
C ASP A 165 -10.52 0.31 -21.09
N GLU A 166 -9.65 0.22 -20.08
CA GLU A 166 -9.14 -1.02 -19.52
C GLU A 166 -9.28 -1.07 -17.97
N PRO A 167 -9.38 -2.27 -17.37
CA PRO A 167 -9.25 -2.44 -15.93
C PRO A 167 -7.79 -2.22 -15.46
N GLU A 168 -7.60 -2.07 -14.15
CA GLU A 168 -6.27 -1.97 -13.52
C GLU A 168 -5.39 -0.84 -14.08
N LYS A 169 -6.00 0.31 -14.34
CA LYS A 169 -5.40 1.45 -15.05
C LYS A 169 -4.00 1.85 -14.56
N LEU A 170 -3.80 1.85 -13.24
CA LEU A 170 -2.53 2.25 -12.63
C LEU A 170 -1.44 1.18 -12.79
N ASN A 171 -1.77 -0.10 -12.70
CA ASN A 171 -0.80 -1.21 -12.84
C ASN A 171 -0.20 -1.30 -14.24
N ARG A 172 -0.83 -0.62 -15.22
CA ARG A 172 -0.38 -0.57 -16.61
C ARG A 172 0.64 0.52 -16.87
N ILE A 173 0.98 1.36 -15.89
CA ILE A 173 1.89 2.49 -16.06
C ILE A 173 3.18 2.23 -15.28
N GLU A 174 4.32 2.46 -15.93
CA GLU A 174 5.64 2.36 -15.33
C GLU A 174 6.45 3.63 -15.61
N LEU A 175 7.05 4.21 -14.58
CA LEU A 175 8.03 5.29 -14.72
C LEU A 175 9.37 4.69 -15.16
N ILE A 176 9.82 4.98 -16.38
CA ILE A 176 11.01 4.33 -16.96
C ILE A 176 12.23 5.24 -17.12
N ASN A 177 12.05 6.56 -17.07
CA ASN A 177 13.17 7.50 -17.19
C ASN A 177 12.82 8.86 -16.57
N VAL A 178 13.77 9.45 -15.87
CA VAL A 178 13.66 10.79 -15.28
C VAL A 178 14.94 11.58 -15.57
N THR A 179 14.79 12.72 -16.23
CA THR A 179 15.86 13.71 -16.44
C THR A 179 15.52 14.99 -15.68
N ASP A 180 16.41 15.99 -15.72
CA ASP A 180 16.14 17.27 -15.07
C ASP A 180 15.04 18.08 -15.77
N LYS A 181 14.73 17.76 -17.04
CA LYS A 181 13.73 18.49 -17.85
C LYS A 181 12.48 17.68 -18.17
N THR A 182 12.57 16.35 -18.11
CA THR A 182 11.50 15.47 -18.58
C THR A 182 11.40 14.21 -17.73
N PHE A 183 10.25 13.54 -17.81
CA PHE A 183 10.13 12.14 -17.41
C PHE A 183 9.34 11.37 -18.47
N THR A 184 9.61 10.08 -18.57
CA THR A 184 8.94 9.19 -19.52
C THR A 184 8.27 8.06 -18.76
N ILE A 185 7.00 7.84 -19.08
CA ILE A 185 6.28 6.64 -18.68
C ILE A 185 6.19 5.66 -19.84
N LYS A 186 6.22 4.38 -19.53
CA LYS A 186 5.78 3.28 -20.39
C LYS A 186 4.39 2.88 -19.92
N TYR A 187 3.48 2.61 -20.85
CA TYR A 187 2.16 2.10 -20.48
C TYR A 187 1.64 1.07 -21.47
N THR A 188 0.81 0.16 -20.99
CA THR A 188 0.16 -0.88 -21.79
C THR A 188 -1.34 -0.68 -21.89
N TYR A 189 -1.95 -1.09 -23.01
CA TYR A 189 -3.40 -1.07 -23.23
C TYR A 189 -3.79 -2.16 -24.25
N LYS A 190 -5.09 -2.42 -24.42
CA LYS A 190 -5.62 -3.59 -25.15
C LYS A 190 -5.13 -4.91 -24.58
N ASP A 191 -5.62 -5.28 -23.40
CA ASP A 191 -5.28 -6.56 -22.75
C ASP A 191 -3.76 -6.83 -22.68
N TRP A 192 -2.98 -5.79 -22.35
CA TRP A 192 -1.52 -5.85 -22.21
C TRP A 192 -0.73 -6.11 -23.51
N THR A 193 -1.39 -6.09 -24.67
CA THR A 193 -0.74 -6.41 -25.95
C THR A 193 -0.02 -5.23 -26.59
N ILE A 194 -0.47 -3.99 -26.35
CA ILE A 194 0.15 -2.80 -26.94
C ILE A 194 0.88 -2.01 -25.86
N THR A 195 2.15 -1.73 -26.11
CA THR A 195 2.98 -0.87 -25.25
C THR A 195 3.30 0.44 -25.95
N LYS A 196 3.13 1.56 -25.24
CA LYS A 196 3.52 2.90 -25.67
C LYS A 196 4.42 3.58 -24.65
N LYS A 197 5.10 4.63 -25.09
CA LYS A 197 5.86 5.53 -24.22
C LYS A 197 5.31 6.95 -24.39
N LYS A 198 5.27 7.70 -23.30
CA LYS A 198 4.89 9.12 -23.32
C LYS A 198 5.83 9.91 -22.43
N THR A 199 6.36 10.99 -22.98
CA THR A 199 7.30 11.89 -22.30
C THR A 199 6.59 13.19 -21.94
N TYR A 200 6.82 13.65 -20.71
CA TYR A 200 6.28 14.89 -20.17
C TYR A 200 7.42 15.84 -19.81
N SER A 201 7.16 17.15 -19.88
CA SER A 201 8.10 18.18 -19.42
C SER A 201 7.91 18.43 -17.93
N ARG A 202 9.01 18.35 -17.17
CA ARG A 202 9.06 18.62 -15.72
C ARG A 202 8.90 20.11 -15.43
#